data_AF-A0A0G0SVY7-F1
#
_entry.id   AF-A0A0G0SVY7-F1
#
_cell.length_a   1.000
_cell.length_b   1.000
_cell.length_c   1.000
_cell.angle_alpha   90.00
_cell.angle_beta   90.00
_cell.angle_gamma   90.00
#
_symmetry.space_group_name_H-M   'P 1'
#
loop_
_entity.id
_entity.type
_entity.pdbx_description
1 polymer ?
#
loop_
_entity_poly.entity_id
_entity_poly.type
_entity_poly.pdbx_seq_one_letter_code
_entity_poly.pdbx_strand_id
1 'polypeptide(L)'
;MVFNTIKKHRLAFLLAFIVGAIIVLPTIVSVWKTDPDFKGIYGLSSDDEDFYMALAREVYDGHSNLSNPYIKEYKTGPYMQPPLPEIIYSGAAKLLRISPASLAMVNDFFLPAVSVLLLYSLIWKISQSKKISLLFSGLFFLCFLSAFNRPINPQFGFIFLLAGLNLVWLVATGKYEIKKILAYNISLSVIFGILVYAYPFYWMTIGAVYTLWTFLIAYTEKDFGYWIKNWLSFFVPAVIWSIPFAFNALQLSMSPLFAEASLRFGFINTHWPGAFLNVSLMIFCVPIMYLLQKFIKDRKTVLFGWALVISGIVLNWQNVITGKTLQFPPHFYLVVILFVFLIGAIFLSTVNRDNLSQSAKSSAVLVFMIFIIFAFIFYKQKREILYPLRIISPSNISSLQNMAPVLAWLQDNTPADSAVYILGEGYGWAVPIYTHNSVYFASGAGMSMMSDDELENRWVIQKFFEDVKEKDIRGNRDIWTNKFIDTYQNKESRRKILQLITGRTYPETVLMEQEVIDAVLDKDAKFKKMGFEKALKTYEVDYVLVDFGDERYKNLAGKFKQYTFLSPQAEFNDVSIFKVK
;
A
#
# COMPACT_ATOMS: atom_id res chain seq x y z
N MET A 1 13.10 4.48 34.97
CA MET A 1 13.85 4.58 33.70
C MET A 1 13.03 5.24 32.59
N VAL A 2 11.80 4.79 32.32
CA VAL A 2 10.91 5.35 31.27
C VAL A 2 10.66 6.87 31.41
N PHE A 3 10.28 7.35 32.61
CA PHE A 3 10.04 8.79 32.86
C PHE A 3 11.23 9.69 32.51
N ASN A 4 12.46 9.26 32.80
CA ASN A 4 13.67 10.03 32.47
C ASN A 4 13.91 10.08 30.96
N THR A 5 13.63 8.99 30.23
CA THR A 5 13.69 8.97 28.77
C THR A 5 12.65 9.90 28.16
N ILE A 6 11.40 9.86 28.64
CA ILE A 6 10.34 10.77 28.19
C ILE A 6 10.74 12.22 28.44
N LYS A 7 11.20 12.57 29.65
CA LYS A 7 11.66 13.93 29.99
C LYS A 7 12.80 14.38 29.08
N LYS A 8 13.76 13.50 28.79
CA LYS A 8 14.91 13.78 27.91
C LYS A 8 14.50 14.00 26.46
N HIS A 9 13.46 13.33 25.99
CA HIS A 9 13.03 13.31 24.58
C HIS A 9 11.62 13.91 24.37
N ARG A 10 11.14 14.76 25.28
CA ARG A 10 9.78 15.33 25.27
C ARG A 10 9.35 15.95 23.94
N LEU A 11 10.28 16.60 23.23
CA LEU A 11 10.00 17.22 21.93
C LEU A 11 9.72 16.19 20.83
N ALA A 12 10.26 14.97 20.93
CA ALA A 12 9.97 13.90 19.99
C ALA A 12 8.52 13.39 20.18
N PHE A 13 8.07 13.30 21.43
CA PHE A 13 6.66 12.98 21.74
C PHE A 13 5.71 14.09 21.29
N LEU A 14 6.09 15.36 21.49
CA LEU A 14 5.31 16.49 20.97
C LEU A 14 5.23 16.46 19.44
N LEU A 15 6.35 16.19 18.74
CA LEU A 15 6.37 16.05 17.29
C LEU A 15 5.48 14.89 16.83
N ALA A 16 5.58 13.72 17.48
CA ALA A 16 4.76 12.56 17.18
C ALA A 16 3.26 12.86 17.35
N PHE A 17 2.89 13.55 18.43
CA PHE A 17 1.52 14.02 18.67
C PHE A 17 1.05 14.97 17.56
N ILE A 18 1.86 15.99 17.22
CA ILE A 18 1.52 16.97 16.17
C ILE A 18 1.32 16.28 14.82
N VAL A 19 2.23 15.39 14.42
CA VAL A 19 2.13 14.67 13.14
C VAL A 19 0.89 13.77 13.13
N GLY A 20 0.66 12.98 14.19
CA GLY A 20 -0.54 12.15 14.29
C GLY A 20 -1.82 12.98 14.25
N ALA A 21 -1.86 14.12 14.96
CA ALA A 21 -3.00 15.03 14.96
C ALA A 21 -3.26 15.62 13.57
N ILE A 22 -2.23 16.03 12.84
CA ILE A 22 -2.34 16.56 11.48
C ILE A 22 -2.89 15.51 10.51
N ILE A 23 -2.47 14.25 10.64
CA ILE A 23 -2.89 13.16 9.75
C ILE A 23 -4.36 12.79 9.97
N VAL A 24 -4.83 12.70 11.22
CA VAL A 24 -6.23 12.36 11.55
C VAL A 24 -7.19 13.55 11.39
N LEU A 25 -6.67 14.79 11.33
CA LEU A 25 -7.48 16.01 11.31
C LEU A 25 -8.55 16.03 10.19
N PRO A 26 -8.24 15.66 8.92
CA PRO A 26 -9.26 15.66 7.87
C PRO A 26 -10.46 14.78 8.20
N THR A 27 -10.22 13.58 8.75
CA THR A 27 -11.27 12.64 9.17
C THR A 27 -12.11 13.21 10.31
N ILE A 28 -11.48 13.79 11.35
CA ILE A 28 -12.20 14.43 12.47
C ILE A 28 -13.06 15.60 11.98
N VAL A 29 -12.49 16.46 11.14
CA VAL A 29 -13.20 17.63 10.59
C VAL A 29 -14.36 17.18 9.69
N SER A 30 -14.17 16.11 8.92
CA SER A 30 -15.22 15.49 8.10
C SER A 30 -16.41 15.03 8.95
N VAL A 31 -16.16 14.30 10.04
CA VAL A 31 -17.20 13.84 10.96
C VAL A 31 -17.89 15.04 11.63
N TRP A 32 -17.11 15.98 12.18
CA TRP A 32 -17.64 17.14 12.88
C TRP A 32 -18.49 18.06 11.99
N LYS A 33 -18.11 18.25 10.72
CA LYS A 33 -18.90 19.04 9.77
C LYS A 33 -20.17 18.35 9.29
N THR A 34 -20.27 17.03 9.49
CA THR A 34 -21.45 16.24 9.13
C THR A 34 -22.41 16.11 10.31
N ASP A 35 -21.96 16.31 11.54
CA ASP A 35 -22.78 16.36 12.77
C ASP A 35 -23.83 17.48 12.68
N PRO A 36 -25.14 17.24 12.94
CA PRO A 36 -25.76 16.07 13.60
C PRO A 36 -26.12 14.87 12.70
N ASP A 37 -25.88 14.94 11.39
CA ASP A 37 -26.34 13.94 10.41
C ASP A 37 -25.37 12.76 10.22
N PHE A 38 -24.28 12.67 11.00
CA PHE A 38 -23.31 11.59 10.88
C PHE A 38 -23.89 10.26 11.38
N LYS A 39 -23.97 9.26 10.50
CA LYS A 39 -24.57 7.94 10.72
C LYS A 39 -23.55 6.80 10.62
N GLY A 40 -22.27 7.08 10.91
CA GLY A 40 -21.23 6.06 11.02
C GLY A 40 -20.56 5.64 9.70
N ILE A 41 -20.82 6.36 8.60
CA ILE A 41 -20.11 6.16 7.33
C ILE A 41 -18.97 7.17 7.22
N TYR A 42 -17.75 6.69 7.38
CA TYR A 42 -16.54 7.51 7.27
C TYR A 42 -16.21 7.79 5.81
N GLY A 43 -15.78 9.01 5.53
CA GLY A 43 -15.28 9.38 4.21
C GLY A 43 -13.90 8.79 3.97
N LEU A 44 -13.70 8.17 2.81
CA LEU A 44 -12.39 7.70 2.38
C LEU A 44 -11.59 8.88 1.82
N SER A 45 -10.36 9.05 2.30
CA SER A 45 -9.54 10.22 1.97
C SER A 45 -8.35 9.88 1.08
N SER A 46 -8.11 8.58 0.87
CA SER A 46 -6.94 8.06 0.19
C SER A 46 -7.27 6.94 -0.79
N ASP A 47 -6.43 6.80 -1.82
CA ASP A 47 -6.54 5.67 -2.76
C ASP A 47 -6.26 4.36 -2.01
N ASP A 48 -7.01 3.30 -2.34
CA ASP A 48 -6.92 1.93 -1.80
C ASP A 48 -7.46 1.75 -0.36
N GLU A 49 -8.01 2.80 0.26
CA GLU A 49 -8.59 2.74 1.60
C GLU A 49 -9.79 1.80 1.67
N ASP A 50 -10.66 1.86 0.65
CA ASP A 50 -11.78 0.94 0.47
C ASP A 50 -11.31 -0.51 0.41
N PHE A 51 -10.22 -0.77 -0.32
CA PHE A 51 -9.66 -2.11 -0.45
C PHE A 51 -9.17 -2.67 0.89
N TYR A 52 -8.41 -1.89 1.66
CA TYR A 52 -7.95 -2.31 2.99
C TYR A 52 -9.09 -2.48 3.98
N MET A 53 -10.11 -1.62 3.92
CA MET A 53 -11.28 -1.72 4.80
C MET A 53 -12.17 -2.92 4.46
N ALA A 54 -12.32 -3.26 3.18
CA ALA A 54 -13.03 -4.47 2.76
C ALA A 54 -12.31 -5.73 3.23
N LEU A 55 -10.97 -5.78 3.09
CA LEU A 55 -10.16 -6.88 3.63
C LEU A 55 -10.28 -6.97 5.16
N ALA A 56 -10.19 -5.85 5.87
CA ALA A 56 -10.35 -5.82 7.31
C ALA A 56 -11.75 -6.29 7.73
N ARG A 57 -12.80 -5.86 7.03
CA ARG A 57 -14.17 -6.31 7.26
C ARG A 57 -14.32 -7.81 7.05
N GLU A 58 -13.73 -8.36 6.00
CA GLU A 58 -13.75 -9.79 5.69
C GLU A 58 -13.12 -10.64 6.82
N VAL A 59 -11.96 -10.22 7.36
CA VAL A 59 -11.40 -10.84 8.58
C VAL A 59 -12.33 -10.66 9.78
N TYR A 60 -12.94 -9.48 9.91
CA TYR A 60 -13.88 -9.19 10.99
C TYR A 60 -15.10 -10.13 10.95
N ASP A 61 -15.54 -10.55 9.77
CA ASP A 61 -16.66 -11.48 9.64
C ASP A 61 -16.26 -12.96 9.75
N GLY A 62 -14.95 -13.26 9.79
CA GLY A 62 -14.42 -14.59 10.10
C GLY A 62 -13.55 -15.20 9.01
N HIS A 63 -13.34 -14.50 7.90
CA HIS A 63 -12.64 -15.01 6.72
C HIS A 63 -11.17 -14.56 6.69
N SER A 64 -10.33 -15.12 7.57
CA SER A 64 -8.92 -14.70 7.71
C SER A 64 -8.00 -15.07 6.54
N ASN A 65 -8.46 -15.93 5.61
CA ASN A 65 -7.65 -16.37 4.47
C ASN A 65 -7.54 -15.32 3.37
N LEU A 66 -8.44 -14.32 3.32
CA LEU A 66 -8.39 -13.14 2.43
C LEU A 66 -8.01 -13.43 0.97
N SER A 67 -8.65 -14.43 0.36
CA SER A 67 -8.44 -14.70 -1.06
C SER A 67 -9.15 -13.66 -1.94
N ASN A 68 -10.43 -13.41 -1.67
CA ASN A 68 -11.22 -12.36 -2.30
C ASN A 68 -12.24 -11.80 -1.29
N PRO A 69 -12.14 -10.53 -0.87
CA PRO A 69 -13.06 -9.95 0.12
C PRO A 69 -14.40 -9.48 -0.48
N TYR A 70 -14.58 -9.60 -1.79
CA TYR A 70 -15.75 -9.07 -2.49
C TYR A 70 -16.68 -10.16 -2.99
N ILE A 71 -16.12 -11.21 -3.60
CA ILE A 71 -16.87 -12.21 -4.35
C ILE A 71 -17.03 -13.47 -3.51
N LYS A 72 -18.29 -13.84 -3.22
CA LYS A 72 -18.68 -14.94 -2.33
C LYS A 72 -17.99 -16.26 -2.67
N GLU A 73 -17.94 -16.58 -3.95
CA GLU A 73 -17.43 -17.85 -4.48
C GLU A 73 -15.91 -18.00 -4.30
N TYR A 74 -15.19 -16.90 -4.05
CA TYR A 74 -13.72 -16.85 -4.00
C TYR A 74 -13.17 -16.55 -2.59
N LYS A 75 -13.97 -16.64 -1.53
CA LYS A 75 -13.52 -16.30 -0.16
C LYS A 75 -12.51 -17.28 0.44
N THR A 76 -12.53 -18.55 0.04
CA THR A 76 -11.80 -19.64 0.71
C THR A 76 -10.46 -20.02 0.06
N GLY A 77 -10.03 -19.32 -0.99
CA GLY A 77 -8.78 -19.62 -1.69
C GLY A 77 -7.50 -19.20 -0.95
N PRO A 78 -6.32 -19.39 -1.56
CA PRO A 78 -5.07 -18.80 -1.10
C PRO A 78 -5.10 -17.27 -1.26
N TYR A 79 -4.44 -16.55 -0.35
CA TYR A 79 -4.32 -15.09 -0.44
C TYR A 79 -3.29 -14.69 -1.49
N MET A 80 -3.61 -13.70 -2.33
CA MET A 80 -2.62 -13.02 -3.20
C MET A 80 -1.75 -12.03 -2.43
N GLN A 81 -2.37 -11.32 -1.48
CA GLN A 81 -1.70 -10.38 -0.59
C GLN A 81 -1.66 -10.94 0.83
N PRO A 82 -0.49 -10.96 1.48
CA PRO A 82 -0.40 -11.45 2.85
C PRO A 82 -1.32 -10.72 3.83
N PRO A 83 -2.11 -11.44 4.67
CA PRO A 83 -3.24 -10.86 5.40
C PRO A 83 -2.92 -10.44 6.85
N LEU A 84 -1.66 -10.53 7.30
CA LEU A 84 -1.36 -10.39 8.74
C LEU A 84 -1.73 -9.01 9.31
N PRO A 85 -1.47 -7.88 8.62
CA PRO A 85 -1.89 -6.57 9.12
C PRO A 85 -3.40 -6.48 9.30
N GLU A 86 -4.18 -6.97 8.33
CA GLU A 86 -5.64 -7.03 8.35
C GLU A 86 -6.12 -7.91 9.50
N ILE A 87 -5.47 -9.06 9.74
CA ILE A 87 -5.77 -9.97 10.86
C ILE A 87 -5.59 -9.27 12.21
N ILE A 88 -4.45 -8.61 12.42
CA ILE A 88 -4.15 -7.90 13.66
C ILE A 88 -5.10 -6.71 13.84
N TYR A 89 -5.33 -5.97 12.76
CA TYR A 89 -6.20 -4.81 12.74
C TYR A 89 -7.64 -5.18 13.11
N SER A 90 -8.22 -6.18 12.44
CA SER A 90 -9.60 -6.61 12.71
C SER A 90 -9.73 -7.34 14.04
N GLY A 91 -8.68 -8.05 14.49
CA GLY A 91 -8.61 -8.57 15.84
C GLY A 91 -8.69 -7.49 16.91
N ALA A 92 -7.99 -6.36 16.71
CA ALA A 92 -8.09 -5.20 17.59
C ALA A 92 -9.49 -4.56 17.55
N ALA A 93 -10.10 -4.43 16.37
CA ALA A 93 -11.45 -3.91 16.22
C ALA A 93 -12.48 -4.78 16.98
N LYS A 94 -12.39 -6.11 16.84
CA LYS A 94 -13.21 -7.08 17.57
C LYS A 94 -13.03 -6.97 19.08
N LEU A 95 -11.78 -6.87 19.55
CA LEU A 95 -11.46 -6.74 20.97
C LEU A 95 -12.09 -5.48 21.58
N LEU A 96 -12.07 -4.37 20.84
CA LEU A 96 -12.64 -3.09 21.24
C LEU A 96 -14.15 -2.98 21.00
N ARG A 97 -14.75 -3.97 20.32
CA ARG A 97 -16.17 -3.99 19.91
C ARG A 97 -16.56 -2.75 19.07
N ILE A 98 -15.69 -2.35 18.17
CA ILE A 98 -15.92 -1.25 17.21
C ILE A 98 -15.78 -1.76 15.77
N SER A 99 -16.34 -1.03 14.80
CA SER A 99 -16.17 -1.37 13.39
C SER A 99 -14.71 -1.16 12.93
N PRO A 100 -14.25 -1.92 11.92
CA PRO A 100 -12.94 -1.69 11.28
C PRO A 100 -12.75 -0.23 10.82
N ALA A 101 -13.78 0.40 10.28
CA ALA A 101 -13.73 1.81 9.87
C ALA A 101 -13.53 2.77 11.06
N SER A 102 -14.18 2.54 12.19
CA SER A 102 -13.97 3.34 13.41
C SER A 102 -12.55 3.19 13.97
N LEU A 103 -11.98 1.99 13.89
CA LEU A 103 -10.59 1.76 14.29
C LEU A 103 -9.60 2.51 13.37
N ALA A 104 -9.96 2.78 12.11
CA ALA A 104 -9.07 3.42 11.13
C ALA A 104 -8.77 4.84 11.60
N MET A 105 -9.82 5.58 11.95
CA MET A 105 -9.72 6.92 12.52
C MET A 105 -8.84 6.97 13.77
N VAL A 106 -8.90 5.95 14.63
CA VAL A 106 -8.03 5.86 15.81
C VAL A 106 -6.57 5.62 15.39
N ASN A 107 -6.35 4.70 14.46
CA ASN A 107 -5.02 4.32 14.00
C ASN A 107 -4.32 5.39 13.15
N ASP A 108 -5.08 6.25 12.45
CA ASP A 108 -4.59 7.44 11.74
C ASP A 108 -3.82 8.39 12.65
N PHE A 109 -4.13 8.37 13.95
CA PHE A 109 -3.35 9.09 14.95
C PHE A 109 -2.20 8.26 15.50
N PHE A 110 -2.49 7.07 16.02
CA PHE A 110 -1.54 6.30 16.83
C PHE A 110 -0.38 5.69 16.01
N LEU A 111 -0.66 5.09 14.85
CA LEU A 111 0.36 4.38 14.08
C LEU A 111 1.40 5.35 13.46
N PRO A 112 1.01 6.51 12.88
CA PRO A 112 1.97 7.51 12.46
C PRO A 112 2.76 8.10 13.64
N ALA A 113 2.14 8.36 14.79
CA ALA A 113 2.85 8.87 15.97
C ALA A 113 3.93 7.89 16.45
N VAL A 114 3.64 6.59 16.51
CA VAL A 114 4.64 5.55 16.83
C VAL A 114 5.76 5.53 15.79
N SER A 115 5.42 5.63 14.51
CA SER A 115 6.39 5.66 13.41
C SER A 115 7.33 6.87 13.50
N VAL A 116 6.83 8.05 13.88
CA VAL A 116 7.64 9.25 14.14
C VAL A 116 8.67 8.97 15.24
N LEU A 117 8.25 8.35 16.35
CA LEU A 117 9.15 8.04 17.46
C LEU A 117 10.24 7.02 17.07
N LEU A 118 9.89 6.02 16.27
CA LEU A 118 10.85 5.02 15.79
C LEU A 118 11.85 5.61 14.81
N LEU A 119 11.41 6.48 13.89
CA LEU A 119 12.29 7.19 12.97
C LEU A 119 13.19 8.17 13.72
N TYR A 120 12.63 8.91 14.68
CA TYR A 120 13.40 9.80 15.56
C TYR A 120 14.49 9.02 16.30
N SER A 121 14.14 7.85 16.86
CA SER A 121 15.08 6.97 17.57
C SER A 121 16.20 6.47 16.65
N LEU A 122 15.87 6.04 15.43
CA LEU A 122 16.85 5.61 14.43
C LEU A 122 17.83 6.75 14.10
N ILE A 123 17.30 7.91 13.74
CA ILE A 123 18.13 9.08 13.39
C ILE A 123 18.94 9.54 14.59
N TRP A 124 18.41 9.44 15.80
CA TRP A 124 19.14 9.79 17.02
C TRP A 124 20.31 8.86 17.28
N LYS A 125 20.15 7.55 17.07
CA LYS A 125 21.25 6.58 17.18
C LYS A 125 22.36 6.83 16.15
N ILE A 126 21.99 7.26 14.94
CA ILE A 126 22.92 7.58 13.84
C ILE A 126 23.64 8.91 14.11
N SER A 127 22.88 9.98 14.33
CA SER A 127 23.39 11.35 14.39
C SER A 127 23.90 11.77 15.78
N GLN A 128 23.46 11.06 16.83
CA GLN A 128 23.64 11.46 18.24
C GLN A 128 23.13 12.88 18.54
N SER A 129 22.24 13.43 17.71
CA SER A 129 21.75 14.81 17.82
C SER A 129 20.23 14.86 17.84
N LYS A 130 19.66 15.34 18.95
CA LYS A 130 18.20 15.49 19.09
C LYS A 130 17.62 16.44 18.05
N LYS A 131 18.33 17.53 17.73
CA LYS A 131 17.88 18.54 16.76
C LYS A 131 17.75 17.94 15.36
N ILE A 132 18.75 17.18 14.94
CA ILE A 132 18.76 16.51 13.63
C ILE A 132 17.66 15.46 13.57
N SER A 133 17.50 14.66 14.63
CA SER A 133 16.41 13.68 14.71
C SER A 133 15.03 14.32 14.63
N LEU A 134 14.77 15.41 15.38
CA LEU A 134 13.49 16.13 15.30
C LEU A 134 13.24 16.66 13.88
N LEU A 135 14.25 17.31 13.29
CA LEU A 135 14.15 17.91 11.96
C LEU A 135 13.82 16.87 10.90
N PHE A 136 14.66 15.84 10.75
CA PHE A 136 14.50 14.87 9.66
C PHE A 136 13.29 13.95 9.87
N SER A 137 12.92 13.59 11.11
CA SER A 137 11.66 12.88 11.34
C SER A 137 10.46 13.74 10.97
N GLY A 138 10.42 15.00 11.40
CA GLY A 138 9.32 15.91 11.07
C GLY A 138 9.19 16.13 9.57
N LEU A 139 10.30 16.49 8.90
CA LEU A 139 10.32 16.72 7.45
C LEU A 139 9.93 15.47 6.65
N PHE A 140 10.30 14.26 7.11
CA PHE A 140 9.93 13.02 6.41
C PHE A 140 8.42 12.82 6.42
N PHE A 141 7.78 12.91 7.58
CA PHE A 141 6.33 12.72 7.67
C PHE A 141 5.54 13.84 7.00
N LEU A 142 6.05 15.08 7.00
CA LEU A 142 5.46 16.17 6.21
C LEU A 142 5.44 15.88 4.71
N CYS A 143 6.37 15.07 4.20
CA CYS A 143 6.41 14.66 2.79
C CYS A 143 5.42 13.53 2.45
N PHE A 144 4.71 12.96 3.43
CA PHE A 144 3.91 11.74 3.26
C PHE A 144 2.64 11.74 4.12
N LEU A 145 2.06 12.91 4.42
CA LEU A 145 0.90 13.02 5.30
C LEU A 145 -0.30 12.19 4.81
N SER A 146 -0.63 12.23 3.50
CA SER A 146 -1.77 11.46 2.98
C SER A 146 -1.44 9.97 2.89
N ALA A 147 -0.19 9.63 2.57
CA ALA A 147 0.24 8.24 2.53
C ALA A 147 0.09 7.58 3.92
N PHE A 148 0.41 8.30 5.00
CA PHE A 148 0.21 7.80 6.36
C PHE A 148 -1.23 7.95 6.88
N ASN A 149 -2.19 8.46 6.10
CA ASN A 149 -3.62 8.34 6.39
C ASN A 149 -4.22 7.03 5.82
N ARG A 150 -3.52 6.34 4.91
CA ARG A 150 -3.97 5.03 4.40
C ARG A 150 -3.91 3.99 5.52
N PRO A 151 -5.03 3.35 5.88
CA PRO A 151 -5.03 2.31 6.90
C PRO A 151 -4.22 1.11 6.42
N ILE A 152 -3.71 0.36 7.38
CA ILE A 152 -2.91 -0.86 7.17
C ILE A 152 -1.54 -0.58 6.53
N ASN A 153 -1.42 -0.26 5.25
CA ASN A 153 -0.13 0.01 4.61
C ASN A 153 -0.14 1.40 3.96
N PRO A 154 0.83 2.28 4.30
CA PRO A 154 2.08 2.01 5.00
C PRO A 154 2.00 2.02 6.54
N GLN A 155 0.92 2.49 7.18
CA GLN A 155 0.86 2.76 8.63
C GLN A 155 1.41 1.63 9.52
N PHE A 156 0.89 0.42 9.36
CA PHE A 156 1.26 -0.76 10.14
C PHE A 156 2.64 -1.28 9.72
N GLY A 157 2.84 -1.59 8.44
CA GLY A 157 4.08 -2.16 7.94
C GLY A 157 5.31 -1.28 8.21
N PHE A 158 5.14 0.04 8.17
CA PHE A 158 6.26 0.98 8.33
C PHE A 158 6.80 1.04 9.77
N ILE A 159 5.97 0.76 10.78
CA ILE A 159 6.42 0.59 12.17
C ILE A 159 7.46 -0.53 12.25
N PHE A 160 7.15 -1.67 11.64
CA PHE A 160 8.05 -2.83 11.62
C PHE A 160 9.29 -2.59 10.77
N LEU A 161 9.18 -1.85 9.65
CA LEU A 161 10.35 -1.40 8.90
C LEU A 161 11.29 -0.57 9.78
N LEU A 162 10.78 0.44 10.48
CA LEU A 162 11.60 1.33 11.32
C LEU A 162 12.16 0.61 12.54
N ALA A 163 11.38 -0.29 13.17
CA ALA A 163 11.85 -1.12 14.26
C ALA A 163 12.96 -2.09 13.80
N GLY A 164 12.79 -2.70 12.62
CA GLY A 164 13.79 -3.53 11.97
C GLY A 164 15.08 -2.77 11.69
N LEU A 165 15.01 -1.57 11.08
CA LEU A 165 16.19 -0.73 10.83
C LEU A 165 16.88 -0.28 12.13
N ASN A 166 16.11 -0.04 13.20
CA ASN A 166 16.65 0.23 14.53
C ASN A 166 17.45 -0.96 15.11
N LEU A 167 16.98 -2.19 14.90
CA LEU A 167 17.69 -3.41 15.31
C LEU A 167 18.90 -3.68 14.42
N VAL A 168 18.78 -3.50 13.10
CA VAL A 168 19.91 -3.59 12.15
C VAL A 168 21.03 -2.64 12.59
N TRP A 169 20.70 -1.39 12.96
CA TRP A 169 21.67 -0.45 13.52
C TRP A 169 22.35 -0.97 14.78
N LEU A 170 21.58 -1.51 15.73
CA LEU A 170 22.13 -2.04 16.98
C LEU A 170 23.08 -3.20 16.72
N VAL A 171 22.65 -4.20 15.93
CA VAL A 171 23.45 -5.38 15.58
C VAL A 171 24.75 -4.99 14.87
N ALA A 172 24.67 -4.08 13.90
CA ALA A 172 25.81 -3.71 13.07
C ALA A 172 26.89 -2.89 13.82
N THR A 173 26.47 -2.05 14.77
CA THR A 173 27.37 -1.11 15.45
C THR A 173 28.10 -1.72 16.64
N GLY A 174 27.49 -2.67 17.35
CA GLY A 174 28.11 -3.35 18.49
C GLY A 174 28.88 -4.62 18.15
N LYS A 175 29.84 -4.98 19.01
CA LYS A 175 30.33 -6.36 19.15
C LYS A 175 29.73 -6.94 20.42
N TYR A 176 28.96 -8.01 20.29
CA TYR A 176 28.21 -8.56 21.40
C TYR A 176 28.60 -10.01 21.68
N GLU A 177 28.38 -10.45 22.91
CA GLU A 177 28.41 -11.86 23.26
C GLU A 177 27.28 -12.62 22.56
N ILE A 178 27.45 -13.93 22.39
CA ILE A 178 26.53 -14.78 21.62
C ILE A 178 25.07 -14.68 22.09
N LYS A 179 24.82 -14.56 23.40
CA LYS A 179 23.45 -14.40 23.95
C LYS A 179 22.75 -13.16 23.41
N LYS A 180 23.48 -12.04 23.32
CA LYS A 180 22.94 -10.77 22.78
C LYS A 180 22.84 -10.80 21.26
N ILE A 181 23.79 -11.43 20.56
CA ILE A 181 23.70 -11.69 19.11
C ILE A 181 22.40 -12.44 18.80
N LEU A 182 22.15 -13.54 19.53
CA LEU A 182 20.94 -14.34 19.35
C LEU A 182 19.69 -13.53 19.65
N ALA A 183 19.64 -12.82 20.79
CA ALA A 183 18.47 -12.02 21.16
C ALA A 183 18.13 -10.96 20.10
N TYR A 184 19.11 -10.21 19.59
CA TYR A 184 18.85 -9.16 18.61
C TYR A 184 18.52 -9.71 17.22
N ASN A 185 19.24 -10.73 16.74
CA ASN A 185 18.99 -11.30 15.41
C ASN A 185 17.70 -12.13 15.36
N ILE A 186 17.32 -12.82 16.44
CA ILE A 186 16.01 -13.47 16.56
C ILE A 186 14.90 -12.42 16.62
N SER A 187 15.08 -11.33 17.37
CA SER A 187 14.09 -10.25 17.37
C SER A 187 13.93 -9.62 15.98
N LEU A 188 15.04 -9.42 15.26
CA LEU A 188 15.05 -8.91 13.90
C LEU A 188 14.40 -9.91 12.92
N SER A 189 14.61 -11.22 13.10
CA SER A 189 14.00 -12.25 12.25
C SER A 189 12.49 -12.38 12.49
N VAL A 190 12.01 -12.16 13.71
CA VAL A 190 10.57 -12.05 14.00
C VAL A 190 9.97 -10.85 13.28
N ILE A 191 10.60 -9.68 13.36
CA ILE A 191 10.15 -8.48 12.62
C ILE A 191 10.16 -8.75 11.11
N PHE A 192 11.21 -9.37 10.59
CA PHE A 192 11.31 -9.75 9.19
C PHE A 192 10.19 -10.71 8.80
N GLY A 193 9.90 -11.72 9.63
CA GLY A 193 8.79 -12.64 9.44
C GLY A 193 7.45 -11.92 9.39
N ILE A 194 7.16 -11.04 10.34
CA ILE A 194 5.95 -10.19 10.32
C ILE A 194 5.86 -9.40 9.01
N LEU A 195 6.97 -8.81 8.55
CA LEU A 195 7.01 -8.05 7.30
C LEU A 195 6.79 -8.92 6.06
N VAL A 196 7.22 -10.19 6.06
CA VAL A 196 6.90 -11.16 4.99
C VAL A 196 5.39 -11.31 4.84
N TYR A 197 4.66 -11.29 5.96
CA TYR A 197 3.20 -11.37 5.95
C TYR A 197 2.49 -10.01 5.92
N ALA A 198 3.22 -8.90 5.84
CA ALA A 198 2.62 -7.57 5.84
C ALA A 198 2.82 -6.83 4.53
N TYR A 199 4.07 -6.73 4.07
CA TYR A 199 4.37 -5.92 2.90
C TYR A 199 5.73 -6.26 2.29
N PRO A 200 5.78 -6.73 1.02
CA PRO A 200 7.01 -7.31 0.48
C PRO A 200 8.16 -6.32 0.35
N PHE A 201 7.84 -5.07 0.03
CA PHE A 201 8.81 -4.00 -0.14
C PHE A 201 9.59 -3.70 1.16
N TYR A 202 9.01 -3.97 2.33
CA TYR A 202 9.65 -3.65 3.62
C TYR A 202 10.55 -4.76 4.13
N TRP A 203 10.17 -6.05 4.03
CA TRP A 203 11.10 -7.12 4.42
C TRP A 203 12.30 -7.16 3.48
N MET A 204 12.09 -6.94 2.17
CA MET A 204 13.18 -6.87 1.19
C MET A 204 14.16 -5.76 1.57
N THR A 205 13.64 -4.61 2.02
CA THR A 205 14.45 -3.49 2.50
C THR A 205 15.30 -3.87 3.71
N ILE A 206 14.71 -4.52 4.72
CA ILE A 206 15.47 -4.99 5.89
C ILE A 206 16.55 -5.98 5.48
N GLY A 207 16.21 -6.98 4.66
CA GLY A 207 17.16 -7.98 4.18
C GLY A 207 18.32 -7.35 3.41
N ALA A 208 18.03 -6.49 2.44
CA ALA A 208 19.04 -5.83 1.62
C ALA A 208 19.98 -4.94 2.44
N VAL A 209 19.44 -4.09 3.32
CA VAL A 209 20.25 -3.18 4.15
C VAL A 209 21.08 -3.97 5.16
N TYR A 210 20.49 -4.96 5.84
CA TYR A 210 21.19 -5.81 6.81
C TYR A 210 22.35 -6.55 6.14
N THR A 211 22.10 -7.26 5.05
CA THR A 211 23.13 -8.05 4.36
C THR A 211 24.24 -7.16 3.82
N LEU A 212 23.91 -6.10 3.06
CA LEU A 212 24.93 -5.26 2.44
C LEU A 212 25.79 -4.55 3.50
N TRP A 213 25.16 -3.98 4.54
CA TRP A 213 25.93 -3.26 5.56
C TRP A 213 26.82 -4.19 6.38
N THR A 214 26.28 -5.32 6.86
CA THR A 214 27.06 -6.26 7.66
C THR A 214 28.14 -6.96 6.84
N PHE A 215 27.91 -7.22 5.55
CA PHE A 215 28.93 -7.71 4.62
C PHE A 215 30.06 -6.69 4.44
N LEU A 216 29.74 -5.42 4.21
CA LEU A 216 30.75 -4.35 4.11
C LEU A 216 31.56 -4.23 5.41
N ILE A 217 30.93 -4.36 6.58
CA ILE A 217 31.65 -4.38 7.87
C ILE A 217 32.54 -5.62 7.96
N ALA A 218 32.02 -6.82 7.67
CA ALA A 218 32.79 -8.07 7.70
C ALA A 218 34.02 -8.00 6.80
N TYR A 219 33.85 -7.47 5.59
CA TYR A 219 34.92 -7.32 4.62
C TYR A 219 36.00 -6.32 5.06
N THR A 220 35.59 -5.25 5.75
CA THR A 220 36.50 -4.19 6.19
C THR A 220 37.20 -4.49 7.51
N GLU A 221 36.53 -5.17 8.43
CA GLU A 221 37.08 -5.63 9.73
C GLU A 221 37.77 -7.00 9.64
N LYS A 222 37.58 -7.75 8.55
CA LYS A 222 38.08 -9.12 8.33
C LYS A 222 37.59 -10.15 9.37
N ASP A 223 36.48 -9.88 10.04
CA ASP A 223 35.90 -10.71 11.11
C ASP A 223 34.70 -11.52 10.61
N PHE A 224 34.90 -12.33 9.57
CA PHE A 224 33.81 -13.11 8.97
C PHE A 224 33.19 -14.12 9.94
N GLY A 225 33.97 -14.67 10.88
CA GLY A 225 33.46 -15.62 11.87
C GLY A 225 32.38 -15.02 12.78
N TYR A 226 32.54 -13.75 13.20
CA TYR A 226 31.49 -13.03 13.94
C TYR A 226 30.24 -12.80 13.08
N TRP A 227 30.42 -12.37 11.83
CA TRP A 227 29.29 -12.03 10.95
C TRP A 227 28.53 -13.26 10.45
N ILE A 228 29.19 -14.38 10.22
CA ILE A 228 28.53 -15.66 9.91
C ILE A 228 27.56 -16.05 11.03
N LYS A 229 27.94 -15.90 12.30
CA LYS A 229 27.05 -16.16 13.44
C LYS A 229 25.82 -15.24 13.44
N ASN A 230 26.02 -13.95 13.11
CA ASN A 230 24.92 -12.99 12.97
C ASN A 230 24.00 -13.36 11.79
N TRP A 231 24.56 -13.74 10.65
CA TRP A 231 23.77 -14.16 9.48
C TRP A 231 22.99 -15.43 9.76
N LEU A 232 23.59 -16.45 10.35
CA LEU A 232 22.88 -17.69 10.68
C LEU A 232 21.78 -17.45 11.71
N SER A 233 22.06 -16.66 12.76
CA SER A 233 21.05 -16.34 13.79
C SER A 233 19.91 -15.45 13.30
N PHE A 234 20.07 -14.75 12.19
CA PHE A 234 19.01 -14.00 11.53
C PHE A 234 18.28 -14.83 10.47
N PHE A 235 19.01 -15.33 9.46
CA PHE A 235 18.43 -15.94 8.26
C PHE A 235 17.79 -17.29 8.54
N VAL A 236 18.36 -18.14 9.41
CA VAL A 236 17.75 -19.44 9.69
C VAL A 236 16.37 -19.27 10.34
N PRO A 237 16.21 -18.48 11.43
CA PRO A 237 14.87 -18.19 11.95
C PRO A 237 13.99 -17.41 10.97
N ALA A 238 14.53 -16.46 10.19
CA ALA A 238 13.73 -15.69 9.22
C ALA A 238 13.11 -16.59 8.15
N VAL A 239 13.86 -17.58 7.65
CA VAL A 239 13.35 -18.61 6.74
C VAL A 239 12.24 -19.41 7.42
N ILE A 240 12.47 -19.86 8.66
CA ILE A 240 11.45 -20.61 9.44
C ILE A 240 10.15 -19.82 9.56
N TRP A 241 10.23 -18.54 9.95
CA TRP A 241 9.06 -17.67 10.04
C TRP A 241 8.34 -17.49 8.70
N SER A 242 9.07 -17.57 7.58
CA SER A 242 8.52 -17.37 6.24
C SER A 242 7.96 -18.65 5.59
N ILE A 243 8.12 -19.81 6.22
CA ILE A 243 7.70 -21.11 5.65
C ILE A 243 6.22 -21.13 5.26
N PRO A 244 5.25 -20.72 6.12
CA PRO A 244 3.84 -20.75 5.73
C PRO A 244 3.52 -19.82 4.55
N PHE A 245 4.20 -18.67 4.44
CA PHE A 245 4.05 -17.79 3.28
C PHE A 245 4.58 -18.46 2.01
N ALA A 246 5.74 -19.11 2.09
CA ALA A 246 6.31 -19.84 0.96
C ALA A 246 5.36 -20.97 0.49
N PHE A 247 4.73 -21.71 1.42
CA PHE A 247 3.72 -22.71 1.07
C PHE A 247 2.49 -22.09 0.38
N ASN A 248 1.97 -20.97 0.87
CA ASN A 248 0.89 -20.26 0.19
C ASN A 248 1.32 -19.79 -1.22
N ALA A 249 2.52 -19.22 -1.36
CA ALA A 249 3.04 -18.79 -2.66
C ALA A 249 3.23 -19.95 -3.64
N LEU A 250 3.66 -21.12 -3.15
CA LEU A 250 3.72 -22.35 -3.93
C LEU A 250 2.31 -22.78 -4.40
N GLN A 251 1.33 -22.78 -3.50
CA GLN A 251 -0.07 -23.08 -3.85
C GLN A 251 -0.63 -22.13 -4.90
N LEU A 252 -0.39 -20.82 -4.75
CA LEU A 252 -0.74 -19.83 -5.78
C LEU A 252 -0.09 -20.18 -7.11
N SER A 253 1.22 -20.43 -7.14
CA SER A 253 1.95 -20.68 -8.38
C SER A 253 1.52 -21.93 -9.14
N MET A 254 0.90 -22.89 -8.45
CA MET A 254 0.35 -24.12 -9.04
C MET A 254 -1.08 -23.95 -9.56
N SER A 255 -1.76 -22.85 -9.23
CA SER A 255 -3.11 -22.59 -9.71
C SER A 255 -3.11 -22.18 -11.19
N PRO A 256 -4.04 -22.69 -12.00
CA PRO A 256 -4.17 -22.29 -13.41
C PRO A 256 -4.48 -20.80 -13.57
N LEU A 257 -5.08 -20.16 -12.56
CA LEU A 257 -5.44 -18.74 -12.59
C LEU A 257 -4.27 -17.81 -12.26
N PHE A 258 -3.12 -18.35 -11.84
CA PHE A 258 -1.98 -17.54 -11.38
C PHE A 258 -1.40 -16.66 -12.48
N ALA A 259 -1.33 -17.16 -13.72
CA ALA A 259 -0.79 -16.41 -14.84
C ALA A 259 -1.59 -15.12 -15.10
N GLU A 260 -2.93 -15.20 -15.02
CA GLU A 260 -3.81 -14.06 -15.21
C GLU A 260 -3.79 -13.13 -13.99
N ALA A 261 -3.96 -13.69 -12.79
CA ALA A 261 -4.01 -12.93 -11.54
C ALA A 261 -2.69 -12.19 -11.27
N SER A 262 -1.54 -12.81 -11.51
CA SER A 262 -0.24 -12.17 -11.31
C SER A 262 -0.04 -10.95 -12.23
N LEU A 263 -0.48 -11.00 -13.48
CA LEU A 263 -0.43 -9.84 -14.37
C LEU A 263 -1.32 -8.70 -13.87
N ARG A 264 -2.54 -9.01 -13.41
CA ARG A 264 -3.45 -8.00 -12.81
C ARG A 264 -2.87 -7.39 -11.54
N PHE A 265 -2.15 -8.19 -10.75
CA PHE A 265 -1.40 -7.76 -9.58
C PHE A 265 -0.09 -7.00 -9.92
N GLY A 266 0.21 -6.76 -11.20
CA GLY A 266 1.36 -5.96 -11.65
C GLY A 266 2.68 -6.73 -11.73
N PHE A 267 2.65 -8.07 -11.79
CA PHE A 267 3.84 -8.86 -12.07
C PHE A 267 4.15 -8.86 -13.57
N ILE A 268 5.15 -8.09 -14.00
CA ILE A 268 5.56 -8.03 -15.40
C ILE A 268 6.85 -8.81 -15.61
N ASN A 269 6.88 -9.67 -16.62
CA ASN A 269 8.10 -10.37 -17.05
C ASN A 269 8.97 -9.42 -17.88
N THR A 270 10.03 -8.87 -17.27
CA THR A 270 10.96 -7.95 -17.92
C THR A 270 12.28 -7.84 -17.17
N HIS A 271 13.40 -7.93 -17.91
CA HIS A 271 14.74 -7.57 -17.43
C HIS A 271 15.07 -6.09 -17.66
N TRP A 272 14.14 -5.31 -18.22
CA TRP A 272 14.38 -3.89 -18.48
C TRP A 272 14.42 -3.11 -17.17
N PRO A 273 15.44 -2.26 -16.93
CA PRO A 273 15.49 -1.45 -15.72
C PRO A 273 14.22 -0.63 -15.53
N GLY A 274 13.64 -0.72 -14.33
CA GLY A 274 12.47 0.07 -13.93
C GLY A 274 12.85 1.24 -13.01
N ALA A 275 11.82 1.89 -12.47
CA ALA A 275 11.96 2.80 -11.32
C ALA A 275 12.98 3.94 -11.49
N PHE A 276 13.14 4.47 -12.71
CA PHE A 276 14.23 5.41 -13.02
C PHE A 276 14.33 6.57 -12.04
N LEU A 277 13.20 7.16 -11.60
CA LEU A 277 13.20 8.21 -10.59
C LEU A 277 13.88 7.79 -9.28
N ASN A 278 13.50 6.63 -8.75
CA ASN A 278 14.01 6.09 -7.50
C ASN A 278 15.52 5.83 -7.60
N VAL A 279 15.95 5.20 -8.71
CA VAL A 279 17.36 4.88 -8.93
C VAL A 279 18.18 6.13 -9.20
N SER A 280 17.66 7.12 -9.95
CA SER A 280 18.31 8.41 -10.14
C SER A 280 18.57 9.11 -8.80
N LEU A 281 17.60 9.13 -7.87
CA LEU A 281 17.81 9.69 -6.53
C LEU A 281 18.96 9.00 -5.79
N MET A 282 19.07 7.67 -5.87
CA MET A 282 20.18 6.93 -5.26
C MET A 282 21.51 7.16 -5.98
N ILE A 283 21.53 7.26 -7.30
CA ILE A 283 22.72 7.63 -8.08
C ILE A 283 23.20 9.04 -7.69
N PHE A 284 22.29 10.00 -7.48
CA PHE A 284 22.64 11.33 -6.97
C PHE A 284 23.26 11.29 -5.56
N CYS A 285 22.92 10.29 -4.75
CA CYS A 285 23.54 10.08 -3.44
C CYS A 285 24.97 9.50 -3.51
N VAL A 286 25.40 8.91 -4.63
CA VAL A 286 26.77 8.38 -4.79
C VAL A 286 27.85 9.46 -4.62
N PRO A 287 27.83 10.59 -5.36
CA PRO A 287 28.81 11.67 -5.15
C PRO A 287 28.69 12.31 -3.75
N ILE A 288 27.48 12.38 -3.18
CA ILE A 288 27.26 12.85 -1.80
C ILE A 288 28.02 11.94 -0.82
N MET A 289 27.84 10.63 -0.91
CA MET A 289 28.52 9.65 -0.06
C MET A 289 30.05 9.64 -0.26
N TYR A 290 30.50 9.77 -1.51
CA TYR A 290 31.93 9.86 -1.85
C TYR A 290 32.61 11.08 -1.24
N LEU A 291 31.91 12.21 -1.12
CA LEU A 291 32.42 13.39 -0.42
C LEU A 291 32.29 13.23 1.09
N LEU A 292 31.15 12.74 1.59
CA LEU A 292 30.87 12.54 3.01
C LEU A 292 31.88 11.66 3.73
N GLN A 293 32.32 10.57 3.10
CA GLN A 293 33.30 9.65 3.70
C GLN A 293 34.62 10.32 4.06
N LYS A 294 34.96 11.48 3.46
CA LYS A 294 36.16 12.26 3.81
C LYS A 294 36.01 13.01 5.13
N PHE A 295 34.80 13.25 5.59
CA PHE A 295 34.48 14.03 6.80
C PHE A 295 34.05 13.16 7.97
N ILE A 296 33.53 11.95 7.71
CA ILE A 296 33.02 11.05 8.74
C ILE A 296 34.16 10.17 9.26
N LYS A 297 34.52 10.33 10.55
CA LYS A 297 35.53 9.48 11.21
C LYS A 297 35.00 8.08 11.53
N ASP A 298 33.72 7.95 11.84
CA ASP A 298 33.11 6.65 12.13
C ASP A 298 32.87 5.85 10.84
N ARG A 299 33.76 4.89 10.60
CA ARG A 299 33.71 4.02 9.43
C ARG A 299 32.38 3.27 9.31
N LYS A 300 31.78 2.83 10.42
CA LYS A 300 30.52 2.07 10.36
C LYS A 300 29.36 2.90 9.84
N THR A 301 29.29 4.18 10.23
CA THR A 301 28.32 5.14 9.69
C THR A 301 28.52 5.38 8.18
N VAL A 302 29.76 5.47 7.70
CA VAL A 302 30.05 5.58 6.26
C VAL A 302 29.55 4.35 5.50
N LEU A 303 29.88 3.16 6.00
CA LEU A 303 29.44 1.90 5.38
C LEU A 303 27.91 1.76 5.40
N PHE A 304 27.23 2.28 6.43
CA PHE A 304 25.78 2.31 6.47
C PHE A 304 25.21 3.18 5.35
N GLY A 305 25.74 4.40 5.17
CA GLY A 305 25.30 5.29 4.08
C GLY A 305 25.49 4.66 2.70
N TRP A 306 26.61 3.98 2.46
CA TRP A 306 26.83 3.22 1.22
C TRP A 306 25.86 2.05 1.08
N ALA A 307 25.58 1.30 2.15
CA ALA A 307 24.60 0.23 2.13
C ALA A 307 23.21 0.76 1.75
N LEU A 308 22.76 1.91 2.28
CA LEU A 308 21.50 2.54 1.89
C LEU A 308 21.44 2.86 0.40
N VAL A 309 22.49 3.46 -0.16
CA VAL A 309 22.55 3.78 -1.60
C VAL A 309 22.47 2.52 -2.46
N ILE A 310 23.29 1.50 -2.14
CA ILE A 310 23.34 0.25 -2.92
C ILE A 310 22.03 -0.51 -2.77
N SER A 311 21.47 -0.62 -1.56
CA SER A 311 20.15 -1.22 -1.32
C SER A 311 19.07 -0.53 -2.14
N GLY A 312 19.06 0.81 -2.16
CA GLY A 312 18.07 1.58 -2.92
C GLY A 312 18.11 1.26 -4.42
N ILE A 313 19.30 1.07 -4.99
CA ILE A 313 19.47 0.66 -6.40
C ILE A 313 19.02 -0.80 -6.60
N VAL A 314 19.56 -1.72 -5.80
CA VAL A 314 19.30 -3.17 -5.92
C VAL A 314 17.82 -3.50 -5.78
N LEU A 315 17.12 -2.89 -4.81
CA LEU A 315 15.69 -3.13 -4.60
C LEU A 315 14.85 -2.69 -5.79
N ASN A 316 15.18 -1.54 -6.40
CA ASN A 316 14.44 -0.99 -7.52
C ASN A 316 14.78 -1.65 -8.86
N TRP A 317 15.95 -2.28 -8.98
CA TRP A 317 16.40 -3.01 -10.17
C TRP A 317 16.47 -4.52 -9.96
N GLN A 318 15.78 -5.05 -8.94
CA GLN A 318 15.73 -6.49 -8.69
C GLN A 318 15.23 -7.26 -9.93
N ASN A 319 14.34 -6.65 -10.72
CA ASN A 319 13.79 -7.23 -11.95
C ASN A 319 14.84 -7.45 -13.05
N VAL A 320 15.93 -6.68 -13.06
CA VAL A 320 17.04 -6.88 -14.01
C VAL A 320 17.68 -8.25 -13.77
N ILE A 321 17.69 -8.72 -12.51
CA ILE A 321 18.23 -10.01 -12.13
C ILE A 321 17.16 -11.10 -12.21
N THR A 322 15.98 -10.86 -11.64
CA THR A 322 14.92 -11.88 -11.52
C THR A 322 14.09 -12.07 -12.80
N GLY A 323 14.16 -11.12 -13.74
CA GLY A 323 13.30 -11.07 -14.92
C GLY A 323 11.86 -10.72 -14.60
N LYS A 324 11.53 -10.36 -13.35
CA LYS A 324 10.18 -10.08 -12.89
C LYS A 324 10.11 -8.79 -12.10
N THR A 325 9.25 -7.87 -12.53
CA THR A 325 8.92 -6.68 -11.75
C THR A 325 7.82 -7.04 -10.75
N LEU A 326 8.05 -6.78 -9.46
CA LEU A 326 7.07 -7.01 -8.39
C LEU A 326 6.23 -5.75 -8.19
N GLN A 327 5.01 -5.73 -8.72
CA GLN A 327 4.12 -4.56 -8.71
C GLN A 327 4.81 -3.31 -9.28
N PHE A 328 4.10 -2.21 -9.54
CA PHE A 328 4.74 -1.02 -10.11
C PHE A 328 5.86 -0.48 -9.16
N PRO A 329 7.04 -0.06 -9.70
CA PRO A 329 8.17 0.37 -8.88
C PRO A 329 7.99 1.53 -7.89
N PRO A 330 6.99 2.42 -8.03
CA PRO A 330 6.69 3.44 -7.03
C PRO A 330 6.51 2.95 -5.58
N HIS A 331 6.23 1.68 -5.32
CA HIS A 331 6.11 1.18 -3.93
C HIS A 331 7.42 1.27 -3.12
N PHE A 332 8.58 1.26 -3.77
CA PHE A 332 9.86 1.54 -3.10
C PHE A 332 10.13 3.04 -2.90
N TYR A 333 9.32 3.95 -3.46
CA TYR A 333 9.58 5.39 -3.39
C TYR A 333 9.66 5.91 -1.96
N LEU A 334 8.71 5.53 -1.09
CA LEU A 334 8.71 5.88 0.34
C LEU A 334 10.04 5.45 1.01
N VAL A 335 10.51 4.24 0.72
CA VAL A 335 11.77 3.68 1.26
C VAL A 335 12.98 4.45 0.73
N VAL A 336 12.99 4.77 -0.57
CA VAL A 336 14.08 5.52 -1.21
C VAL A 336 14.18 6.93 -0.63
N ILE A 337 13.05 7.60 -0.40
CA ILE A 337 13.04 8.89 0.29
C ILE A 337 13.50 8.74 1.73
N LEU A 338 13.07 7.70 2.45
CA LEU A 338 13.60 7.40 3.79
C LEU A 338 15.14 7.29 3.77
N PHE A 339 15.71 6.61 2.78
CA PHE A 339 17.17 6.50 2.63
C PHE A 339 17.84 7.86 2.38
N VAL A 340 17.27 8.71 1.50
CA VAL A 340 17.76 10.08 1.30
C VAL A 340 17.74 10.87 2.60
N PHE A 341 16.69 10.75 3.41
CA PHE A 341 16.57 11.42 4.70
C PHE A 341 17.61 10.92 5.72
N LEU A 342 17.87 9.61 5.78
CA LEU A 342 18.93 9.04 6.62
C LEU A 342 20.32 9.53 6.19
N ILE A 343 20.60 9.60 4.89
CA ILE A 343 21.85 10.15 4.34
C ILE A 343 21.97 11.65 4.67
N GLY A 344 20.89 12.41 4.53
CA GLY A 344 20.84 13.83 4.92
C GLY A 344 21.13 14.04 6.41
N ALA A 345 20.62 13.15 7.27
CA ALA A 345 20.90 13.20 8.70
C ALA A 345 22.36 12.86 9.04
N ILE A 346 22.97 11.90 8.33
CA ILE A 346 24.41 11.59 8.42
C ILE A 346 25.24 12.81 7.99
N PHE A 347 24.86 13.47 6.91
CA PHE A 347 25.53 14.68 6.46
C PHE A 347 25.49 15.79 7.52
N LEU A 348 24.30 16.14 7.99
CA LEU A 348 24.15 17.28 8.91
C LEU A 348 24.84 17.01 10.26
N SER A 349 24.90 15.75 10.70
CA SER A 349 25.58 15.39 11.95
C SER A 349 27.10 15.53 11.86
N THR A 350 27.64 15.39 10.65
CA THR A 350 29.07 15.52 10.37
C THR A 350 29.48 16.98 10.21
N VAL A 351 28.66 17.76 9.50
CA VAL A 351 28.84 19.21 9.32
C VAL A 351 28.85 19.94 10.67
N ASN A 352 28.00 19.54 11.61
CA ASN A 352 27.88 20.22 12.90
C ASN A 352 29.05 19.96 13.89
N ARG A 353 30.08 19.18 13.52
CA ARG A 353 31.18 18.74 14.42
C ARG A 353 32.55 19.34 14.07
N ASP A 354 32.63 20.65 13.92
CA ASP A 354 33.90 21.43 13.93
C ASP A 354 34.82 21.37 12.67
N ASN A 355 34.44 20.66 11.59
CA ASN A 355 35.36 20.40 10.46
C ASN A 355 35.07 21.11 9.11
N LEU A 356 34.08 22.01 9.00
CA LEU A 356 33.80 22.69 7.71
C LEU A 356 34.93 23.58 7.22
N SER A 357 35.75 24.12 8.12
CA SER A 357 36.81 25.07 7.77
C SER A 357 37.92 24.45 6.92
N GLN A 358 38.15 23.13 7.02
CA GLN A 358 39.23 22.44 6.29
C GLN A 358 38.94 22.18 4.80
N SER A 359 37.69 22.32 4.32
CA SER A 359 37.39 22.21 2.88
C SER A 359 36.11 22.96 2.49
N ALA A 360 36.10 24.28 2.72
CA ALA A 360 34.94 25.14 2.46
C ALA A 360 34.29 24.92 1.07
N LYS A 361 35.09 24.66 0.03
CA LYS A 361 34.59 24.35 -1.32
C LYS A 361 33.83 23.03 -1.39
N SER A 362 34.39 21.94 -0.86
CA SER A 362 33.75 20.61 -0.87
C SER A 362 32.48 20.61 -0.04
N SER A 363 32.49 21.34 1.09
CA SER A 363 31.31 21.48 1.93
C SER A 363 30.20 22.29 1.26
N ALA A 364 30.53 23.37 0.53
CA ALA A 364 29.53 24.15 -0.22
C ALA A 364 28.86 23.34 -1.34
N VAL A 365 29.65 22.57 -2.11
CA VAL A 365 29.11 21.67 -3.15
C VAL A 365 28.17 20.63 -2.52
N LEU A 366 28.57 20.04 -1.40
CA LEU A 366 27.77 19.04 -0.70
C LEU A 366 26.45 19.61 -0.16
N VAL A 367 26.49 20.80 0.45
CA VAL A 367 25.29 21.54 0.89
C VAL A 367 24.36 21.81 -0.30
N PHE A 368 24.90 22.28 -1.42
CA PHE A 368 24.12 22.59 -2.62
C PHE A 368 23.44 21.34 -3.21
N MET A 369 24.16 20.22 -3.33
CA MET A 369 23.61 18.96 -3.81
C MET A 369 22.47 18.45 -2.90
N ILE A 370 22.66 18.54 -1.59
CA ILE A 370 21.63 18.16 -0.61
C ILE A 370 20.43 19.11 -0.70
N PHE A 371 20.68 20.42 -0.85
CA PHE A 371 19.60 21.37 -1.08
C PHE A 371 18.78 21.03 -2.34
N ILE A 372 19.43 20.72 -3.47
CA ILE A 372 18.75 20.33 -4.71
C ILE A 372 17.88 19.09 -4.50
N ILE A 373 18.42 18.02 -3.91
CA ILE A 373 17.65 16.77 -3.75
C ILE A 373 16.44 16.98 -2.84
N PHE A 374 16.58 17.73 -1.74
CA PHE A 374 15.46 18.05 -0.87
C PHE A 374 14.46 19.00 -1.56
N ALA A 375 14.92 20.04 -2.26
CA ALA A 375 14.03 20.94 -3.01
C ALA A 375 13.20 20.17 -4.05
N PHE A 376 13.82 19.22 -4.76
CA PHE A 376 13.13 18.33 -5.69
C PHE A 376 12.08 17.45 -4.98
N ILE A 377 12.44 16.84 -3.84
CA ILE A 377 11.49 16.02 -3.05
C ILE A 377 10.31 16.86 -2.58
N PHE A 378 10.55 18.05 -1.99
CA PHE A 378 9.47 18.94 -1.55
C PHE A 378 8.60 19.42 -2.71
N TYR A 379 9.20 19.72 -3.87
CA TYR A 379 8.44 20.08 -5.06
C TYR A 379 7.54 18.93 -5.52
N LYS A 380 8.05 17.69 -5.51
CA LYS A 380 7.27 16.50 -5.88
C LYS A 380 6.15 16.23 -4.85
N GLN A 381 6.42 16.47 -3.57
CA GLN A 381 5.52 16.22 -2.44
C GLN A 381 4.68 17.42 -2.02
N LYS A 382 4.64 18.50 -2.80
CA LYS A 382 3.85 19.70 -2.47
C LYS A 382 2.37 19.42 -2.21
N ARG A 383 1.81 18.37 -2.83
CA ARG A 383 0.41 17.95 -2.61
C ARG A 383 0.19 17.29 -1.25
N GLU A 384 1.18 16.56 -0.75
CA GLU A 384 1.17 15.92 0.58
C GLU A 384 1.17 16.97 1.68
N ILE A 385 1.96 18.04 1.53
CA ILE A 385 2.05 19.13 2.51
C ILE A 385 0.70 19.86 2.63
N LEU A 386 -0.04 19.94 1.53
CA LEU A 386 -1.37 20.56 1.48
C LEU A 386 -2.50 19.58 1.85
N TYR A 387 -2.19 18.32 2.16
CA TYR A 387 -3.18 17.30 2.52
C TYR A 387 -4.10 17.73 3.66
N PRO A 388 -3.63 18.34 4.77
CA PRO A 388 -4.51 18.76 5.87
C PRO A 388 -5.54 19.83 5.45
N LEU A 389 -5.28 20.53 4.34
CA LEU A 389 -6.19 21.52 3.76
C LEU A 389 -7.18 20.90 2.76
N ARG A 390 -6.99 19.64 2.36
CA ARG A 390 -7.96 18.87 1.58
C ARG A 390 -9.09 18.44 2.50
N ILE A 391 -9.97 19.38 2.80
CA ILE A 391 -11.23 19.08 3.45
C ILE A 391 -12.07 18.34 2.41
N ILE A 392 -12.42 17.07 2.68
CA ILE A 392 -13.47 16.39 1.91
C ILE A 392 -14.71 17.30 2.02
N SER A 393 -15.20 17.81 0.88
CA SER A 393 -16.33 18.73 0.89
C SER A 393 -17.47 18.12 1.70
N PRO A 394 -18.07 18.85 2.68
CA PRO A 394 -19.19 18.33 3.47
C PRO A 394 -20.31 17.76 2.62
N SER A 395 -20.57 18.36 1.45
CA SER A 395 -21.55 17.88 0.47
C SER A 395 -21.34 16.44 0.03
N ASN A 396 -20.08 15.98 -0.03
CA ASN A 396 -19.73 14.63 -0.47
C ASN A 396 -19.87 13.59 0.64
N ILE A 397 -19.94 14.01 1.91
CA ILE A 397 -20.08 13.09 3.06
C ILE A 397 -21.53 13.01 3.51
N SER A 398 -22.25 14.13 3.49
CA SER A 398 -23.69 14.14 3.80
C SER A 398 -24.46 13.22 2.87
N SER A 399 -24.13 13.18 1.57
CA SER A 399 -24.73 12.22 0.62
C SER A 399 -24.42 10.76 0.98
N LEU A 400 -23.19 10.46 1.44
CA LEU A 400 -22.81 9.12 1.90
C LEU A 400 -23.60 8.69 3.14
N GLN A 401 -24.01 9.62 4.01
CA GLN A 401 -24.82 9.27 5.18
C GLN A 401 -26.23 8.78 4.79
N ASN A 402 -26.72 9.10 3.59
CA ASN A 402 -27.98 8.56 3.08
C ASN A 402 -27.91 7.05 2.83
N MET A 403 -26.71 6.48 2.69
CA MET A 403 -26.50 5.05 2.53
C MET A 403 -26.60 4.29 3.86
N ALA A 404 -26.39 4.96 5.00
CA ALA A 404 -26.31 4.30 6.30
C ALA A 404 -27.56 3.45 6.64
N PRO A 405 -28.81 3.91 6.42
CA PRO A 405 -30.00 3.08 6.65
C PRO A 405 -30.04 1.83 5.76
N VAL A 406 -29.58 1.95 4.51
CA VAL A 406 -29.54 0.85 3.54
C VAL A 406 -28.52 -0.20 3.97
N LEU A 407 -27.32 0.24 4.36
CA LEU A 407 -26.24 -0.64 4.83
C LEU A 407 -26.61 -1.32 6.15
N ALA A 408 -27.23 -0.60 7.08
CA ALA A 408 -27.76 -1.17 8.33
C ALA A 408 -28.82 -2.24 8.04
N TRP A 409 -29.73 -1.98 7.11
CA TRP A 409 -30.73 -2.98 6.71
C TRP A 409 -30.08 -4.25 6.15
N LEU A 410 -29.09 -4.11 5.25
CA LEU A 410 -28.36 -5.24 4.69
C LEU A 410 -27.66 -6.05 5.79
N GLN A 411 -26.96 -5.37 6.69
CA GLN A 411 -26.25 -5.98 7.82
C GLN A 411 -27.18 -6.72 8.80
N ASP A 412 -28.42 -6.24 8.99
CA ASP A 412 -29.34 -6.79 9.98
C ASP A 412 -30.32 -7.83 9.41
N ASN A 413 -30.63 -7.77 8.11
CA ASN A 413 -31.75 -8.52 7.51
C ASN A 413 -31.32 -9.55 6.47
N THR A 414 -30.03 -9.64 6.13
CA THR A 414 -29.55 -10.61 5.14
C THR A 414 -28.71 -11.71 5.80
N PRO A 415 -28.62 -12.92 5.22
CA PRO A 415 -27.69 -13.92 5.69
C PRO A 415 -26.23 -13.48 5.51
N ALA A 416 -25.36 -13.94 6.41
CA ALA A 416 -23.90 -13.80 6.26
C ALA A 416 -23.45 -14.28 4.88
N ASP A 417 -22.48 -13.57 4.29
CA ASP A 417 -21.90 -13.82 2.97
C ASP A 417 -22.85 -13.72 1.77
N SER A 418 -24.12 -13.33 1.95
CA SER A 418 -25.03 -13.18 0.81
C SER A 418 -24.54 -12.15 -0.21
N ALA A 419 -24.75 -12.44 -1.49
CA ALA A 419 -24.23 -11.67 -2.62
C ALA A 419 -25.22 -10.61 -3.10
N VAL A 420 -24.77 -9.36 -3.21
CA VAL A 420 -25.59 -8.21 -3.60
C VAL A 420 -25.16 -7.68 -4.96
N TYR A 421 -26.08 -7.66 -5.92
CA TYR A 421 -25.92 -6.96 -7.19
C TYR A 421 -26.34 -5.49 -7.02
N ILE A 422 -25.42 -4.57 -7.29
CA ILE A 422 -25.57 -3.17 -6.90
C ILE A 422 -25.70 -2.29 -8.15
N LEU A 423 -26.80 -1.57 -8.30
CA LEU A 423 -27.01 -0.56 -9.33
C LEU A 423 -27.11 0.82 -8.67
N GLY A 424 -25.98 1.48 -8.47
CA GLY A 424 -25.94 2.83 -7.89
C GLY A 424 -24.51 3.28 -7.64
N GLU A 425 -24.30 4.59 -7.53
CA GLU A 425 -22.99 5.14 -7.18
C GLU A 425 -22.70 4.99 -5.68
N GLY A 426 -21.43 4.78 -5.32
CA GLY A 426 -20.98 4.70 -3.92
C GLY A 426 -21.25 3.38 -3.19
N TYR A 427 -22.33 2.65 -3.51
CA TYR A 427 -22.66 1.40 -2.80
C TYR A 427 -21.65 0.27 -3.01
N GLY A 428 -20.99 0.21 -4.17
CA GLY A 428 -20.07 -0.88 -4.52
C GLY A 428 -18.88 -1.04 -3.56
N TRP A 429 -18.34 0.07 -3.04
CA TRP A 429 -17.26 0.02 -2.05
C TRP A 429 -17.79 -0.05 -0.62
N ALA A 430 -18.97 0.52 -0.34
CA ALA A 430 -19.48 0.62 1.03
C ALA A 430 -20.07 -0.70 1.56
N VAL A 431 -20.78 -1.47 0.72
CA VAL A 431 -21.36 -2.76 1.12
C VAL A 431 -20.30 -3.71 1.72
N PRO A 432 -19.17 -4.01 1.07
CA PRO A 432 -18.17 -4.94 1.63
C PRO A 432 -17.40 -4.38 2.84
N ILE A 433 -17.55 -3.09 3.18
CA ILE A 433 -16.88 -2.48 4.35
C ILE A 433 -17.81 -2.46 5.57
N TYR A 434 -19.08 -2.14 5.35
CA TYR A 434 -20.03 -1.85 6.43
C TYR A 434 -21.02 -2.98 6.68
N THR A 435 -21.06 -4.00 5.83
CA THR A 435 -21.93 -5.17 6.01
C THR A 435 -21.14 -6.46 5.92
N HIS A 436 -21.77 -7.60 6.25
CA HIS A 436 -21.21 -8.93 6.04
C HIS A 436 -21.50 -9.49 4.64
N ASN A 437 -21.93 -8.64 3.69
CA ASN A 437 -22.35 -9.07 2.37
C ASN A 437 -21.19 -9.07 1.39
N SER A 438 -21.25 -10.04 0.49
CA SER A 438 -20.44 -10.04 -0.73
C SER A 438 -21.12 -9.16 -1.77
N VAL A 439 -20.35 -8.69 -2.75
CA VAL A 439 -20.89 -7.96 -3.90
C VAL A 439 -20.75 -8.79 -5.17
N TYR A 440 -21.66 -8.57 -6.11
CA TYR A 440 -21.64 -9.28 -7.38
C TYR A 440 -20.39 -8.99 -8.20
N PHE A 441 -19.92 -7.75 -8.14
CA PHE A 441 -18.73 -7.25 -8.80
C PHE A 441 -18.08 -6.13 -7.99
N ALA A 442 -16.76 -6.13 -7.93
CA ALA A 442 -15.95 -5.01 -7.45
C ALA A 442 -14.64 -4.96 -8.24
N SER A 443 -14.15 -3.74 -8.54
CA SER A 443 -12.86 -3.55 -9.22
C SER A 443 -11.69 -4.20 -8.45
N GLY A 444 -11.73 -4.12 -7.12
CA GLY A 444 -10.75 -4.75 -6.23
C GLY A 444 -10.71 -6.29 -6.31
N ALA A 445 -11.77 -6.94 -6.81
CA ALA A 445 -11.80 -8.39 -7.02
C ALA A 445 -10.77 -8.83 -8.07
N GLY A 446 -10.40 -7.96 -9.01
CA GLY A 446 -9.38 -8.23 -10.02
C GLY A 446 -7.99 -8.54 -9.44
N MET A 447 -7.72 -8.15 -8.18
CA MET A 447 -6.49 -8.46 -7.46
C MET A 447 -6.48 -9.86 -6.81
N SER A 448 -7.54 -10.66 -7.00
CA SER A 448 -7.67 -12.02 -6.47
C SER A 448 -7.44 -13.12 -7.52
N MET A 449 -7.45 -14.37 -7.07
CA MET A 449 -7.35 -15.56 -7.92
C MET A 449 -8.66 -15.86 -8.64
N MET A 450 -8.94 -15.09 -9.69
CA MET A 450 -10.13 -15.17 -10.54
C MET A 450 -9.73 -15.24 -12.01
N SER A 451 -10.57 -15.77 -12.90
CA SER A 451 -10.26 -15.69 -14.34
C SER A 451 -10.58 -14.31 -14.90
N ASP A 452 -9.83 -13.87 -15.91
CA ASP A 452 -10.14 -12.69 -16.72
C ASP A 452 -11.53 -12.84 -17.37
N ASP A 453 -11.88 -14.05 -17.83
CA ASP A 453 -13.17 -14.34 -18.44
C ASP A 453 -14.35 -14.03 -17.50
N GLU A 454 -14.24 -14.46 -16.24
CA GLU A 454 -15.27 -14.23 -15.23
C GLU A 454 -15.36 -12.75 -14.82
N LEU A 455 -14.22 -12.08 -14.65
CA LEU A 455 -14.18 -10.65 -14.36
C LEU A 455 -14.86 -9.84 -15.46
N GLU A 456 -14.57 -10.15 -16.72
CA GLU A 456 -15.20 -9.54 -17.89
C GLU A 456 -16.71 -9.81 -17.91
N ASN A 457 -17.14 -11.05 -17.67
CA ASN A 457 -18.56 -11.41 -17.63
C ASN A 457 -19.30 -10.66 -16.51
N ARG A 458 -18.77 -10.65 -15.29
CA ARG A 458 -19.38 -9.92 -14.16
C ARG A 458 -19.41 -8.43 -14.40
N TRP A 459 -18.37 -7.85 -15.00
CA TRP A 459 -18.35 -6.43 -15.33
C TRP A 459 -19.42 -6.05 -16.37
N VAL A 460 -19.55 -6.81 -17.47
CA VAL A 460 -20.61 -6.50 -18.46
C VAL A 460 -22.02 -6.73 -17.90
N ILE A 461 -22.20 -7.75 -17.04
CA ILE A 461 -23.49 -7.97 -16.35
C ILE A 461 -23.75 -6.84 -15.33
N GLN A 462 -22.74 -6.35 -14.63
CA GLN A 462 -22.83 -5.18 -13.75
C GLN A 462 -23.24 -3.91 -14.52
N LYS A 463 -22.97 -3.88 -15.82
CA LYS A 463 -23.30 -2.81 -16.76
C LYS A 463 -24.51 -3.13 -17.65
N PHE A 464 -25.32 -4.12 -17.30
CA PHE A 464 -26.41 -4.65 -18.14
C PHE A 464 -27.37 -3.58 -18.69
N PHE A 465 -27.69 -2.57 -17.89
CA PHE A 465 -28.62 -1.48 -18.26
C PHE A 465 -27.93 -0.25 -18.87
N GLU A 466 -26.61 -0.27 -19.01
CA GLU A 466 -25.81 0.80 -19.60
C GLU A 466 -25.45 0.47 -21.07
N ASP A 467 -25.14 1.51 -21.85
CA ASP A 467 -24.65 1.38 -23.23
C ASP A 467 -23.11 1.32 -23.23
N VAL A 468 -22.56 0.11 -23.14
CA VAL A 468 -21.11 -0.14 -23.07
C VAL A 468 -20.46 0.11 -24.43
N LYS A 469 -19.43 0.96 -24.45
CA LYS A 469 -18.68 1.32 -25.66
C LYS A 469 -17.22 0.96 -25.50
N GLU A 470 -16.50 0.93 -26.62
CA GLU A 470 -15.05 0.73 -26.65
C GLU A 470 -14.30 1.62 -25.66
N LYS A 471 -14.66 2.91 -25.58
CA LYS A 471 -14.03 3.87 -24.67
C LYS A 471 -14.17 3.50 -23.18
N ASP A 472 -15.20 2.74 -22.83
CA ASP A 472 -15.47 2.32 -21.46
C ASP A 472 -14.63 1.07 -21.10
N ILE A 473 -14.14 0.35 -22.10
CA ILE A 473 -13.31 -0.85 -21.96
C ILE A 473 -11.81 -0.51 -22.06
N ARG A 474 -11.44 0.39 -22.99
CA ARG A 474 -10.05 0.72 -23.29
C ARG A 474 -9.35 1.33 -22.07
N GLY A 475 -8.45 0.56 -21.46
CA GLY A 475 -7.72 0.98 -20.26
C GLY A 475 -8.54 0.90 -18.96
N ASN A 476 -9.67 0.19 -18.98
CA ASN A 476 -10.52 0.01 -17.81
C ASN A 476 -9.79 -0.81 -16.72
N ARG A 477 -9.62 -0.20 -15.54
CA ARG A 477 -8.97 -0.83 -14.38
C ARG A 477 -9.91 -1.73 -13.58
N ASP A 478 -11.22 -1.56 -13.71
CA ASP A 478 -12.19 -2.36 -12.96
C ASP A 478 -12.17 -3.82 -13.42
N ILE A 479 -11.92 -4.06 -14.70
CA ILE A 479 -11.85 -5.42 -15.26
C ILE A 479 -10.48 -6.05 -15.00
N TRP A 480 -9.40 -5.39 -15.44
CA TRP A 480 -8.07 -6.02 -15.52
C TRP A 480 -7.03 -5.41 -14.58
N THR A 481 -7.45 -4.53 -13.67
CA THR A 481 -6.58 -3.86 -12.71
C THR A 481 -5.36 -3.23 -13.41
N ASN A 482 -4.16 -3.81 -13.25
CA ASN A 482 -2.93 -3.26 -13.80
C ASN A 482 -2.42 -4.01 -15.05
N LYS A 483 -3.02 -5.14 -15.46
CA LYS A 483 -2.49 -6.07 -16.49
C LYS A 483 -2.01 -5.35 -17.76
N PHE A 484 -2.88 -4.54 -18.36
CA PHE A 484 -2.59 -3.84 -19.62
C PHE A 484 -1.80 -2.55 -19.39
N ILE A 485 -2.13 -1.80 -18.33
CA ILE A 485 -1.52 -0.49 -18.05
C ILE A 485 -0.03 -0.64 -17.74
N ASP A 486 0.33 -1.56 -16.87
CA ASP A 486 1.72 -1.73 -16.45
C ASP A 486 2.56 -2.28 -17.61
N THR A 487 2.01 -3.24 -18.35
CA THR A 487 2.67 -3.79 -19.56
C THR A 487 2.89 -2.70 -20.61
N TYR A 488 1.88 -1.87 -20.87
CA TYR A 488 1.98 -0.73 -21.77
C TYR A 488 3.04 0.28 -21.29
N GLN A 489 2.98 0.70 -20.02
CA GLN A 489 3.92 1.67 -19.46
C GLN A 489 5.37 1.18 -19.53
N ASN A 490 5.60 -0.12 -19.29
CA ASN A 490 6.92 -0.73 -19.41
C ASN A 490 7.45 -0.68 -20.86
N LYS A 491 6.64 -1.15 -21.82
CA LYS A 491 6.97 -1.12 -23.25
C LYS A 491 7.18 0.31 -23.76
N GLU A 492 6.32 1.23 -23.35
CA GLU A 492 6.35 2.62 -23.78
C GLU A 492 7.54 3.38 -23.20
N SER A 493 7.90 3.13 -21.95
CA SER A 493 9.11 3.68 -21.34
C SER A 493 10.36 3.20 -22.08
N ARG A 494 10.43 1.90 -22.39
CA ARG A 494 11.51 1.31 -23.19
C ARG A 494 11.57 1.95 -24.59
N ARG A 495 10.43 2.09 -25.26
CA ARG A 495 10.33 2.72 -26.59
C ARG A 495 10.91 4.14 -26.58
N LYS A 496 10.46 4.99 -25.65
CA LYS A 496 10.92 6.37 -25.52
C LYS A 496 12.42 6.47 -25.22
N ILE A 497 12.94 5.60 -24.34
CA ILE A 497 14.36 5.58 -24.01
C ILE A 497 15.19 5.14 -25.22
N LEU A 498 14.79 4.08 -25.93
CA LEU A 498 15.49 3.64 -27.14
C LEU A 498 15.44 4.70 -28.24
N GLN A 499 14.30 5.37 -28.43
CA GLN A 499 14.18 6.47 -29.37
C GLN A 499 15.14 7.62 -29.02
N LEU A 500 15.21 8.00 -27.74
CA LEU A 500 16.12 9.04 -27.25
C LEU A 500 17.59 8.68 -27.48
N ILE A 501 17.99 7.43 -27.19
CA ILE A 501 19.39 6.99 -27.25
C ILE A 501 19.84 6.74 -28.70
N THR A 502 18.97 6.16 -29.54
CA THR A 502 19.34 5.71 -30.89
C THR A 502 18.97 6.71 -31.99
N GLY A 503 18.09 7.68 -31.70
CA GLY A 503 17.50 8.57 -32.70
C GLY A 503 16.51 7.88 -33.64
N ARG A 504 16.27 6.55 -33.48
CA ARG A 504 15.35 5.79 -34.33
C ARG A 504 13.91 5.92 -33.84
N THR A 505 12.97 6.00 -34.78
CA THR A 505 11.54 5.92 -34.46
C THR A 505 11.12 4.47 -34.32
N TYR A 506 10.36 4.17 -33.29
CA TYR A 506 9.82 2.83 -33.01
C TYR A 506 8.29 2.89 -33.06
N PRO A 507 7.61 1.81 -33.51
CA PRO A 507 6.15 1.74 -33.52
C PRO A 507 5.55 2.09 -32.15
N GLU A 508 4.45 2.83 -32.15
CA GLU A 508 3.77 3.19 -30.91
C GLU A 508 3.32 1.95 -30.16
N THR A 509 3.44 2.00 -28.84
CA THR A 509 2.95 0.92 -27.99
C THR A 509 1.42 0.95 -28.01
N VAL A 510 0.78 -0.17 -28.31
CA VAL A 510 -0.67 -0.31 -28.17
C VAL A 510 -0.98 -0.67 -26.71
N LEU A 511 -1.92 0.04 -26.08
CA LEU A 511 -2.35 -0.23 -24.71
C LEU A 511 -3.06 -1.59 -24.60
N MET A 512 -3.93 -1.86 -25.57
CA MET A 512 -4.79 -3.04 -25.62
C MET A 512 -5.16 -3.29 -27.07
N GLU A 513 -4.98 -4.55 -27.50
CA GLU A 513 -5.34 -5.01 -28.84
C GLU A 513 -6.86 -4.93 -29.05
N GLN A 514 -7.29 -4.68 -30.29
CA GLN A 514 -8.70 -4.48 -30.60
C GLN A 514 -9.52 -5.75 -30.36
N GLU A 515 -8.94 -6.92 -30.59
CA GLU A 515 -9.59 -8.21 -30.40
C GLU A 515 -10.03 -8.44 -28.94
N VAL A 516 -9.29 -7.89 -27.97
CA VAL A 516 -9.66 -7.98 -26.54
C VAL A 516 -10.89 -7.11 -26.25
N ILE A 517 -10.97 -5.94 -26.87
CA ILE A 517 -12.10 -5.02 -26.72
C ILE A 517 -13.34 -5.63 -27.37
N ASP A 518 -13.20 -6.12 -28.60
CA ASP A 518 -14.28 -6.74 -29.36
C ASP A 518 -14.83 -7.96 -28.61
N ALA A 519 -13.98 -8.78 -27.99
CA ALA A 519 -14.41 -9.91 -27.17
C ALA A 519 -15.28 -9.49 -25.97
N VAL A 520 -14.98 -8.36 -25.32
CA VAL A 520 -15.79 -7.83 -24.20
C VAL A 520 -17.11 -7.24 -24.71
N LEU A 521 -17.10 -6.56 -25.86
CA LEU A 521 -18.33 -6.07 -26.50
C LEU A 521 -19.25 -7.22 -26.92
N ASP A 522 -18.67 -8.30 -27.44
CA ASP A 522 -19.41 -9.52 -27.79
C ASP A 522 -20.04 -10.16 -26.55
N LYS A 523 -19.35 -10.15 -25.40
CA LYS A 523 -19.91 -10.58 -24.11
C LYS A 523 -21.08 -9.70 -23.67
N ASP A 524 -20.95 -8.37 -23.74
CA ASP A 524 -22.04 -7.44 -23.42
C ASP A 524 -23.28 -7.72 -24.29
N ALA A 525 -23.09 -7.81 -25.61
CA ALA A 525 -24.16 -8.13 -26.55
C ALA A 525 -24.82 -9.49 -26.26
N LYS A 526 -24.00 -10.51 -25.96
CA LYS A 526 -24.45 -11.86 -25.59
C LYS A 526 -25.33 -11.83 -24.34
N PHE A 527 -24.88 -11.19 -23.26
CA PHE A 527 -25.66 -11.15 -22.01
C PHE A 527 -26.92 -10.32 -22.15
N LYS A 528 -26.88 -9.17 -22.84
CA LYS A 528 -28.09 -8.38 -23.15
C LYS A 528 -29.13 -9.19 -23.92
N LYS A 529 -28.70 -9.95 -24.93
CA LYS A 529 -29.58 -10.86 -25.70
C LYS A 529 -30.15 -11.99 -24.84
N MET A 530 -29.41 -12.47 -23.84
CA MET A 530 -29.85 -13.52 -22.93
C MET A 530 -31.00 -13.07 -22.01
N GLY A 531 -31.09 -11.77 -21.74
CA GLY A 531 -32.07 -11.17 -20.83
C GLY A 531 -31.57 -11.09 -19.40
N PHE A 532 -32.07 -10.09 -18.65
CA PHE A 532 -31.52 -9.68 -17.37
C PHE A 532 -31.52 -10.82 -16.33
N GLU A 533 -32.63 -11.55 -16.19
CA GLU A 533 -32.72 -12.65 -15.21
C GLU A 533 -31.62 -13.70 -15.40
N LYS A 534 -31.47 -14.18 -16.64
CA LYS A 534 -30.51 -15.23 -16.98
C LYS A 534 -29.07 -14.72 -16.87
N ALA A 535 -28.82 -13.49 -17.32
CA ALA A 535 -27.52 -12.85 -17.17
C ALA A 535 -27.15 -12.72 -15.68
N LEU A 536 -28.04 -12.16 -14.86
CA LEU A 536 -27.82 -11.99 -13.42
C LEU A 536 -27.55 -13.33 -12.73
N LYS A 537 -28.37 -14.36 -13.01
CA LYS A 537 -28.25 -15.73 -12.45
C LYS A 537 -27.08 -16.55 -13.02
N THR A 538 -26.21 -15.97 -13.84
CA THR A 538 -24.97 -16.63 -14.30
C THR A 538 -24.00 -16.85 -13.12
N TYR A 539 -24.03 -15.96 -12.13
CA TYR A 539 -23.25 -16.04 -10.90
C TYR A 539 -24.18 -15.92 -9.69
N GLU A 540 -23.66 -16.22 -8.50
CA GLU A 540 -24.47 -16.20 -7.29
C GLU A 540 -24.89 -14.77 -6.93
N VAL A 541 -26.19 -14.60 -6.67
CA VAL A 541 -26.80 -13.32 -6.31
C VAL A 541 -28.05 -13.59 -5.48
N ASP A 542 -28.04 -13.04 -4.27
CA ASP A 542 -29.12 -13.19 -3.31
C ASP A 542 -30.04 -11.96 -3.30
N TYR A 543 -29.45 -10.77 -3.50
CA TYR A 543 -30.14 -9.49 -3.46
C TYR A 543 -29.74 -8.58 -4.61
N VAL A 544 -30.67 -7.71 -5.00
CA VAL A 544 -30.42 -6.60 -5.91
C VAL A 544 -30.71 -5.30 -5.18
N LEU A 545 -29.71 -4.44 -5.07
CA LEU A 545 -29.83 -3.07 -4.56
C LEU A 545 -29.82 -2.13 -5.75
N VAL A 546 -30.83 -1.28 -5.86
CA VAL A 546 -30.92 -0.28 -6.93
C VAL A 546 -31.16 1.10 -6.34
N ASP A 547 -30.31 2.05 -6.69
CA ASP A 547 -30.50 3.48 -6.44
C ASP A 547 -31.18 4.12 -7.65
N PHE A 548 -32.47 4.36 -7.55
CA PHE A 548 -33.27 5.06 -8.56
C PHE A 548 -33.04 6.58 -8.56
N GLY A 549 -32.26 7.12 -7.61
CA GLY A 549 -31.80 8.50 -7.61
C GLY A 549 -30.66 8.70 -8.62
N ASP A 550 -29.97 7.63 -8.99
CA ASP A 550 -29.00 7.62 -10.09
C ASP A 550 -29.70 7.79 -11.44
N GLU A 551 -29.34 8.83 -12.19
CA GLU A 551 -29.94 9.14 -13.49
C GLU A 551 -29.83 7.98 -14.50
N ARG A 552 -28.86 7.08 -14.35
CA ARG A 552 -28.73 5.86 -15.17
C ARG A 552 -29.89 4.87 -14.95
N TYR A 553 -30.44 4.83 -13.74
CA TYR A 553 -31.38 3.79 -13.31
C TYR A 553 -32.77 4.31 -12.94
N LYS A 554 -32.95 5.64 -12.83
CA LYS A 554 -34.22 6.31 -12.50
C LYS A 554 -35.45 5.77 -13.24
N ASN A 555 -35.31 5.48 -14.53
CA ASN A 555 -36.41 4.97 -15.36
C ASN A 555 -36.68 3.46 -15.20
N LEU A 556 -35.92 2.76 -14.37
CA LEU A 556 -36.04 1.31 -14.16
C LEU A 556 -36.97 0.95 -13.00
N ALA A 557 -37.40 1.90 -12.16
CA ALA A 557 -38.21 1.61 -10.97
C ALA A 557 -39.47 0.80 -11.28
N GLY A 558 -40.24 1.20 -12.30
CA GLY A 558 -41.42 0.46 -12.74
C GLY A 558 -41.09 -0.94 -13.29
N LYS A 559 -39.97 -1.07 -14.01
CA LYS A 559 -39.53 -2.34 -14.61
C LYS A 559 -39.09 -3.35 -13.54
N PHE A 560 -38.38 -2.90 -12.51
CA PHE A 560 -37.93 -3.76 -11.41
C PHE A 560 -39.09 -4.34 -10.61
N LYS A 561 -40.16 -3.56 -10.40
CA LYS A 561 -41.40 -4.05 -9.75
C LYS A 561 -42.15 -5.08 -10.59
N GLN A 562 -41.89 -5.17 -11.90
CA GLN A 562 -42.52 -6.14 -12.80
C GLN A 562 -41.74 -7.45 -12.96
N TYR A 563 -40.47 -7.49 -12.54
CA TYR A 563 -39.67 -8.71 -12.61
C TYR A 563 -40.17 -9.75 -11.59
N THR A 564 -40.74 -10.85 -12.08
CA THR A 564 -41.35 -11.90 -11.24
C THR A 564 -40.33 -12.64 -10.36
N PHE A 565 -39.08 -12.70 -10.81
CA PHE A 565 -37.93 -13.28 -10.10
C PHE A 565 -37.35 -12.36 -9.01
N LEU A 566 -37.83 -11.12 -8.90
CA LEU A 566 -37.47 -10.19 -7.83
C LEU A 566 -38.62 -10.04 -6.85
N SER A 567 -38.31 -10.09 -5.56
CA SER A 567 -39.26 -9.81 -4.48
C SER A 567 -38.83 -8.53 -3.76
N PRO A 568 -39.61 -7.44 -3.76
CA PRO A 568 -39.29 -6.24 -2.98
C PRO A 568 -39.11 -6.59 -1.49
N GLN A 569 -38.07 -6.03 -0.85
CA GLN A 569 -37.78 -6.27 0.58
C GLN A 569 -37.78 -4.98 1.39
N ALA A 570 -37.17 -3.90 0.87
CA ALA A 570 -37.10 -2.61 1.54
C ALA A 570 -36.95 -1.46 0.54
N GLU A 571 -37.38 -0.26 0.94
CA GLU A 571 -37.28 0.99 0.18
C GLU A 571 -36.85 2.13 1.11
N PHE A 572 -35.83 2.87 0.72
CA PHE A 572 -35.20 3.96 1.47
C PHE A 572 -34.99 5.15 0.52
N ASN A 573 -35.91 6.12 0.55
CA ASN A 573 -35.95 7.20 -0.44
C ASN A 573 -35.95 6.61 -1.87
N ASP A 574 -34.96 6.94 -2.69
CA ASP A 574 -34.84 6.44 -4.06
C ASP A 574 -34.14 5.07 -4.15
N VAL A 575 -33.76 4.45 -3.03
CA VAL A 575 -33.03 3.18 -3.02
C VAL A 575 -33.96 2.03 -2.68
N SER A 576 -33.97 0.98 -3.49
CA SER A 576 -34.77 -0.24 -3.25
C SER A 576 -33.91 -1.48 -3.18
N ILE A 577 -34.29 -2.41 -2.30
CA ILE A 577 -33.68 -3.72 -2.16
C ILE A 577 -34.69 -4.79 -2.55
N PHE A 578 -34.27 -5.69 -3.44
CA PHE A 578 -35.03 -6.84 -3.89
C PHE A 578 -34.29 -8.13 -3.54
N LYS A 579 -35.03 -9.17 -3.16
CA LYS A 579 -34.51 -10.53 -3.04
C LYS A 579 -34.70 -11.28 -4.35
N VAL A 580 -33.68 -12.00 -4.79
CA VAL A 580 -33.73 -12.86 -5.98
C VAL A 580 -34.38 -14.20 -5.61
N LYS A 581 -35.35 -14.65 -6.41
CA LYS A 581 -36.09 -15.92 -6.24
C LYS A 581 -35.49 -17.08 -7.01
#